data_AF-A0A1D2U1I1-F1
#
_entry.id   AF-A0A1D2U1I1-F1
#
_cell.length_a   1.000
_cell.length_b   1.000
_cell.length_c   1.000
_cell.angle_alpha   90.00
_cell.angle_beta   90.00
_cell.angle_gamma   90.00
#
_symmetry.space_group_name_H-M   'P 1'
#
loop_
_entity.id
_entity.type
_entity.pdbx_description
1 polymer ?
#
loop_
_entity_poly.entity_id
_entity_poly.type
_entity_poly.pdbx_seq_one_letter_code
_entity_poly.pdbx_strand_id
1 'polypeptide(L)'
;MKRLDVYDPAMCCSTGVCGPQVDPALVRFAADLKWLQEQGVEVRRFNLSQNPAAFVENELVRAALTEKGEAALPLLVTEGKVAASAHYPARAELAGWFGLNGGPSSLFTPAVRELVAIGAAVAANCEPCLRYHVRAAKELGVSTPDMASAVEMAAKVKDVPHQAILKLAARLTLENAETASEPGKVQAGDAPSPVSGPKL
;
A
#
# COMPACT_ATOMS: atom_id res chain seq x y z
N MET A 1 -4.16 -22.61 28.93
CA MET A 1 -4.59 -22.19 27.58
C MET A 1 -4.64 -20.68 27.57
N LYS A 2 -4.00 -20.01 26.62
CA LYS A 2 -3.92 -18.54 26.57
C LYS A 2 -5.29 -17.99 26.15
N ARG A 3 -5.89 -17.09 26.94
CA ARG A 3 -7.20 -16.50 26.67
C ARG A 3 -7.19 -14.99 26.85
N LEU A 4 -7.89 -14.29 25.97
CA LEU A 4 -8.19 -12.86 26.04
C LEU A 4 -9.71 -12.66 26.04
N ASP A 5 -10.23 -12.03 27.08
CA ASP A 5 -11.62 -11.61 27.18
C ASP A 5 -11.69 -10.08 26.99
N VAL A 6 -12.45 -9.62 26.00
CA VAL A 6 -12.59 -8.20 25.61
C VAL A 6 -13.99 -7.73 25.94
N TYR A 7 -14.09 -6.65 26.70
CA TYR A 7 -15.34 -6.02 27.12
C TYR A 7 -15.42 -4.63 26.50
N ASP A 8 -16.19 -4.49 25.44
CA ASP A 8 -16.33 -3.25 24.69
C ASP A 8 -17.44 -2.34 25.24
N PRO A 9 -17.36 -1.03 24.97
CA PRO A 9 -18.47 -0.11 25.22
C PRO A 9 -19.76 -0.54 24.50
N ALA A 10 -20.85 0.16 24.81
CA ALA A 10 -22.12 0.01 24.10
C ALA A 10 -21.92 0.29 22.60
N MET A 11 -22.23 -0.70 21.76
CA MET A 11 -22.06 -0.64 20.31
C MET A 11 -23.22 -1.36 19.60
N CYS A 12 -23.54 -0.94 18.38
CA CYS A 12 -24.62 -1.54 17.59
C CYS A 12 -24.29 -2.96 17.06
N CYS A 13 -23.00 -3.35 17.04
CA CYS A 13 -22.51 -4.65 16.57
C CYS A 13 -21.25 -5.07 17.34
N SER A 14 -20.86 -6.34 17.24
CA SER A 14 -19.72 -6.94 17.97
C SER A 14 -18.35 -6.33 17.64
N THR A 15 -18.20 -5.68 16.49
CA THR A 15 -16.93 -5.04 16.07
C THR A 15 -16.95 -3.52 16.16
N GLY A 16 -18.13 -2.91 16.34
CA GLY A 16 -18.32 -1.46 16.33
C GLY A 16 -18.16 -0.76 14.97
N VAL A 17 -18.06 -1.51 13.87
CA VAL A 17 -17.80 -0.95 12.51
C VAL A 17 -19.08 -0.71 11.68
N CYS A 18 -20.25 -0.82 12.29
CA CYS A 18 -21.56 -0.75 11.63
C CYS A 18 -22.14 0.68 11.49
N GLY A 19 -21.34 1.72 11.75
CA GLY A 19 -21.74 3.12 11.65
C GLY A 19 -21.29 3.81 10.35
N PRO A 20 -21.87 4.98 10.00
CA PRO A 20 -21.47 5.74 8.81
C PRO A 20 -20.04 6.27 8.89
N GLN A 21 -19.47 6.36 10.09
CA GLN A 21 -18.09 6.75 10.34
C GLN A 21 -17.41 5.65 11.14
N VAL A 22 -16.46 4.95 10.51
CA VAL A 22 -15.76 3.82 11.10
C VAL A 22 -14.50 4.33 11.81
N ASP A 23 -14.33 3.97 13.10
CA ASP A 23 -13.09 4.24 13.84
C ASP A 23 -11.97 3.29 13.34
N PRO A 24 -10.85 3.83 12.80
CA PRO A 24 -9.71 3.02 12.37
C PRO A 24 -9.10 2.16 13.49
N ALA A 25 -9.21 2.58 14.76
CA ALA A 25 -8.74 1.81 15.90
C ALA A 25 -9.52 0.50 16.06
N LEU A 26 -10.84 0.52 15.83
CA LEU A 26 -11.69 -0.68 15.88
C LEU A 26 -11.37 -1.66 14.75
N VAL A 27 -11.11 -1.15 13.54
CA VAL A 27 -10.73 -1.97 12.38
C VAL A 27 -9.40 -2.66 12.62
N ARG A 28 -8.38 -1.90 13.06
CA ARG A 28 -7.06 -2.44 13.41
C ARG A 28 -7.19 -3.49 14.51
N PHE A 29 -7.90 -3.16 15.59
CA PHE A 29 -8.04 -4.05 16.72
C PHE A 29 -8.79 -5.35 16.35
N ALA A 30 -9.82 -5.29 15.51
CA ALA A 30 -10.49 -6.48 15.00
C ALA A 30 -9.53 -7.39 14.19
N ALA A 31 -8.65 -6.80 13.38
CA ALA A 31 -7.61 -7.55 12.67
C ALA A 31 -6.58 -8.17 13.63
N ASP A 32 -6.20 -7.45 14.69
CA ASP A 32 -5.26 -7.92 15.70
C ASP A 32 -5.84 -9.08 16.55
N LEU A 33 -7.13 -9.03 16.88
CA LEU A 33 -7.82 -10.14 17.54
C LEU A 33 -7.88 -11.39 16.68
N LYS A 34 -8.15 -11.24 15.37
CA LYS A 34 -8.09 -12.38 14.43
C LYS A 34 -6.69 -12.97 14.36
N TRP A 35 -5.66 -12.12 14.28
CA TRP A 35 -4.27 -12.57 14.33
C TRP A 35 -3.96 -13.35 15.61
N LEU A 36 -4.42 -12.89 16.79
CA LEU A 36 -4.26 -13.63 18.05
C LEU A 36 -4.90 -15.02 18.00
N GLN A 37 -6.12 -15.13 17.43
CA GLN A 37 -6.80 -16.41 17.24
C GLN A 37 -5.98 -17.36 16.36
N GLU A 38 -5.39 -16.85 15.27
CA GLU A 38 -4.50 -17.61 14.39
C GLU A 38 -3.21 -18.07 15.10
N GLN A 39 -2.75 -17.34 16.12
CA GLN A 39 -1.64 -17.75 16.99
C GLN A 39 -2.06 -18.74 18.10
N GLY A 40 -3.33 -19.19 18.12
CA GLY A 40 -3.86 -20.16 19.07
C GLY A 40 -4.31 -19.56 20.41
N VAL A 41 -4.51 -18.25 20.50
CA VAL A 41 -5.10 -17.60 21.67
C VAL A 41 -6.63 -17.66 21.56
N GLU A 42 -7.30 -18.12 22.61
CA GLU A 42 -8.76 -18.05 22.68
C GLU A 42 -9.17 -16.59 22.89
N VAL A 43 -9.99 -16.03 21.99
CA VAL A 43 -10.48 -14.65 22.10
C VAL A 43 -11.99 -14.67 22.27
N ARG A 44 -12.50 -14.06 23.34
CA ARG A 44 -13.92 -13.80 23.56
C ARG A 44 -14.14 -12.30 23.60
N ARG A 45 -15.21 -11.85 22.94
CA ARG A 45 -15.52 -10.42 22.81
C ARG A 45 -16.98 -10.20 23.15
N PHE A 46 -17.23 -9.29 24.07
CA PHE A 46 -18.54 -8.93 24.59
C PHE A 46 -18.73 -7.43 24.40
N ASN A 47 -19.92 -7.00 24.00
CA ASN A 47 -20.28 -5.57 24.03
C ASN A 47 -21.39 -5.33 25.07
N LEU A 48 -21.41 -4.14 25.65
CA LEU A 48 -22.33 -3.82 26.74
C LEU A 48 -23.81 -3.89 26.30
N SER A 49 -24.10 -3.55 25.05
CA SER A 49 -25.47 -3.50 24.52
C SER A 49 -26.10 -4.87 24.25
N GLN A 50 -25.30 -5.86 23.88
CA GLN A 50 -25.76 -7.20 23.46
C GLN A 50 -25.45 -8.27 24.51
N ASN A 51 -24.45 -8.05 25.38
CA ASN A 51 -24.02 -9.02 26.38
C ASN A 51 -23.92 -8.42 27.80
N PRO A 52 -24.93 -7.69 28.32
CA PRO A 52 -24.83 -7.01 29.62
C PRO A 52 -24.54 -7.96 30.78
N ALA A 53 -25.03 -9.21 30.74
CA ALA A 53 -24.77 -10.21 31.76
C ALA A 53 -23.27 -10.49 31.97
N ALA A 54 -22.48 -10.53 30.89
CA ALA A 54 -21.04 -10.80 30.96
C ALA A 54 -20.26 -9.73 31.76
N PHE A 55 -20.77 -8.49 31.83
CA PHE A 55 -20.15 -7.38 32.55
C PHE A 55 -20.45 -7.42 34.06
N VAL A 56 -21.51 -8.14 34.47
CA VAL A 56 -21.88 -8.32 35.88
C VAL A 56 -21.26 -9.60 36.47
N GLU A 57 -21.14 -10.64 35.65
CA GLU A 57 -20.59 -11.95 36.03
C GLU A 57 -19.07 -11.91 36.30
N ASN A 58 -18.33 -11.01 35.66
CA ASN A 58 -16.90 -10.86 35.88
C ASN A 58 -16.62 -9.78 36.93
N GLU A 59 -16.12 -10.20 38.09
CA GLU A 59 -15.78 -9.34 39.23
C GLU A 59 -14.85 -8.16 38.87
N LEU A 60 -13.84 -8.38 38.03
CA LEU A 60 -12.90 -7.33 37.62
C LEU A 60 -13.59 -6.25 36.77
N VAL A 61 -14.47 -6.70 35.86
CA VAL A 61 -15.23 -5.81 34.97
C VAL A 61 -16.23 -5.00 35.78
N ARG A 62 -16.98 -5.67 36.67
CA ARG A 62 -17.96 -5.04 37.55
C ARG A 62 -17.31 -4.00 38.46
N ALA A 63 -16.15 -4.32 39.05
CA ALA A 63 -15.40 -3.39 39.87
C ALA A 63 -14.97 -2.14 39.07
N ALA A 64 -14.39 -2.34 37.87
CA ALA A 64 -13.96 -1.25 37.01
C ALA A 64 -15.13 -0.33 36.58
N LEU A 65 -16.29 -0.91 36.23
CA LEU A 65 -17.49 -0.15 35.90
C LEU A 65 -18.07 0.59 37.12
N THR A 66 -18.00 0.02 38.31
CA THR A 66 -18.48 0.67 39.54
C THR A 66 -17.62 1.89 39.89
N GLU A 67 -16.30 1.79 39.69
CA GLU A 67 -15.35 2.86 40.02
C GLU A 67 -15.33 3.97 38.96
N LYS A 68 -15.34 3.62 37.67
CA LYS A 68 -15.06 4.56 36.56
C LYS A 68 -16.19 4.67 35.54
N GLY A 69 -17.29 3.92 35.72
CA GLY A 69 -18.37 3.85 34.75
C GLY A 69 -17.91 3.29 33.40
N GLU A 70 -18.64 3.63 32.34
CA GLU A 70 -18.32 3.19 30.97
C GLU A 70 -16.96 3.72 30.46
N ALA A 71 -16.39 4.75 31.08
CA ALA A 71 -15.07 5.26 30.72
C ALA A 71 -13.93 4.26 30.99
N ALA A 72 -14.19 3.17 31.75
CA ALA A 72 -13.27 2.06 31.87
C ALA A 72 -13.16 1.20 30.60
N LEU A 73 -14.13 1.30 29.68
CA LEU A 73 -14.23 0.48 28.48
C LEU A 73 -13.45 1.10 27.30
N PRO A 74 -12.86 0.29 26.41
CA PRO A 74 -12.82 -1.17 26.45
C PRO A 74 -11.96 -1.68 27.61
N LEU A 75 -12.39 -2.78 28.23
CA LEU A 75 -11.65 -3.46 29.30
C LEU A 75 -11.18 -4.82 28.78
N LEU A 76 -9.88 -5.09 28.89
CA LEU A 76 -9.28 -6.32 28.41
C LEU A 76 -8.76 -7.12 29.59
N VAL A 77 -9.21 -8.37 29.70
CA VAL A 77 -8.87 -9.28 30.79
C VAL A 77 -8.13 -10.49 30.21
N THR A 78 -6.97 -10.79 30.77
CA THR A 78 -6.23 -12.02 30.46
C THR A 78 -5.55 -12.53 31.72
N GLU A 79 -5.41 -13.84 31.85
CA GLU A 79 -4.82 -14.49 33.03
C GLU A 79 -5.43 -14.03 34.37
N GLY A 80 -6.73 -13.75 34.40
CA GLY A 80 -7.44 -13.33 35.61
C GLY A 80 -7.05 -11.93 36.13
N LYS A 81 -6.46 -11.08 35.28
CA LYS A 81 -6.13 -9.68 35.59
C LYS A 81 -6.56 -8.74 34.47
N VAL A 82 -6.82 -7.49 34.82
CA VAL A 82 -7.03 -6.42 33.82
C VAL A 82 -5.68 -6.09 33.18
N ALA A 83 -5.58 -6.27 31.86
CA ALA A 83 -4.37 -5.99 31.09
C ALA A 83 -4.41 -4.62 30.42
N ALA A 84 -5.60 -4.14 30.03
CA ALA A 84 -5.81 -2.78 29.53
C ALA A 84 -7.21 -2.27 29.87
N SER A 85 -7.37 -0.95 29.95
CA SER A 85 -8.61 -0.24 30.23
C SER A 85 -8.65 1.07 29.45
N ALA A 86 -9.83 1.51 29.04
CA ALA A 86 -10.10 2.77 28.34
C ALA A 86 -9.44 2.92 26.94
N HIS A 87 -8.68 1.93 26.46
CA HIS A 87 -8.09 1.96 25.12
C HIS A 87 -7.95 0.55 24.52
N TYR A 88 -7.97 0.49 23.19
CA TYR A 88 -7.61 -0.72 22.44
C TYR A 88 -6.08 -0.80 22.30
N PRO A 89 -5.42 -1.85 22.81
CA PRO A 89 -3.96 -1.99 22.74
C PRO A 89 -3.47 -2.21 21.30
N ALA A 90 -2.21 -1.88 21.05
CA ALA A 90 -1.54 -2.22 19.80
C ALA A 90 -1.14 -3.70 19.75
N ARG A 91 -0.92 -4.23 18.52
CA ARG A 91 -0.45 -5.61 18.33
C ARG A 91 0.80 -5.97 19.14
N ALA A 92 1.74 -5.03 19.27
CA ALA A 92 2.96 -5.28 20.03
C ALA A 92 2.67 -5.55 21.52
N GLU A 93 1.69 -4.86 22.12
CA GLU A 93 1.26 -5.08 23.50
C GLU A 93 0.56 -6.43 23.63
N LEU A 94 -0.40 -6.72 22.74
CA LEU A 94 -1.10 -8.00 22.69
C LEU A 94 -0.12 -9.17 22.57
N ALA A 95 0.87 -9.03 21.70
CA ALA A 95 1.90 -10.04 21.52
C ALA A 95 2.77 -10.21 22.77
N GLY A 96 3.12 -9.10 23.43
CA GLY A 96 3.84 -9.11 24.71
C GLY A 96 3.10 -9.90 25.79
N TRP A 97 1.78 -9.72 25.90
CA TRP A 97 0.96 -10.45 26.88
C TRP A 97 0.98 -11.97 26.67
N PHE A 98 1.11 -12.41 25.43
CA PHE A 98 1.05 -13.84 25.07
C PHE A 98 2.41 -14.42 24.69
N GLY A 99 3.52 -13.69 24.83
CA GLY A 99 4.85 -14.13 24.41
C GLY A 99 4.93 -14.48 22.93
N LEU A 100 4.19 -13.74 22.10
CA LEU A 100 4.17 -13.90 20.64
C LEU A 100 5.16 -12.91 20.02
N ASN A 101 5.67 -13.24 18.83
CA ASN A 101 6.46 -12.31 18.04
C ASN A 101 5.54 -11.22 17.46
N GLY A 102 5.36 -10.13 18.21
CA GLY A 102 4.46 -9.00 17.91
C GLY A 102 4.93 -8.03 16.85
N GLY A 103 5.79 -8.48 15.93
CA GLY A 103 6.26 -7.64 14.84
C GLY A 103 5.08 -7.12 14.01
N PRO A 104 5.20 -5.93 13.40
CA PRO A 104 4.19 -5.47 12.45
C PRO A 104 3.99 -6.56 11.40
N SER A 105 2.73 -6.86 11.03
CA SER A 105 2.50 -7.65 9.82
C SER A 105 2.99 -6.83 8.65
N SER A 106 4.16 -7.19 8.14
CA SER A 106 4.68 -6.62 6.93
C SER A 106 3.78 -7.06 5.78
N LEU A 107 3.17 -6.10 5.08
CA LEU A 107 2.56 -6.35 3.78
C LEU A 107 3.62 -6.80 2.77
N PHE A 108 4.90 -6.54 3.05
CA PHE A 108 6.03 -7.04 2.27
C PHE A 108 6.35 -8.50 2.61
N THR A 109 5.40 -9.37 2.34
CA THR A 109 5.55 -10.83 2.42
C THR A 109 6.53 -11.33 1.35
N PRO A 110 7.03 -12.57 1.41
CA PRO A 110 7.81 -13.15 0.32
C PRO A 110 7.09 -13.06 -1.03
N ALA A 111 5.78 -13.29 -1.07
CA ALA A 111 4.97 -13.16 -2.28
C ALA A 111 4.98 -11.72 -2.84
N VAL A 112 4.79 -10.73 -1.97
CA VAL A 112 4.84 -9.31 -2.35
C VAL A 112 6.25 -8.88 -2.78
N ARG A 113 7.28 -9.41 -2.13
CA ARG A 113 8.68 -9.21 -2.53
C ARG A 113 8.92 -9.69 -3.95
N GLU A 114 8.44 -10.88 -4.30
CA GLU A 114 8.61 -11.42 -5.65
C GLU A 114 7.82 -10.61 -6.70
N LEU A 115 6.61 -10.13 -6.39
CA LEU A 115 5.89 -9.21 -7.28
C LEU A 115 6.66 -7.90 -7.54
N VAL A 116 7.27 -7.33 -6.50
CA VAL A 116 8.12 -6.13 -6.63
C VAL A 116 9.37 -6.44 -7.46
N ALA A 117 10.00 -7.60 -7.25
CA ALA A 117 11.18 -8.02 -7.99
C ALA A 117 10.89 -8.29 -9.48
N ILE A 118 9.72 -8.87 -9.80
CA ILE A 118 9.23 -9.02 -11.17
C ILE A 118 9.10 -7.65 -11.85
N GLY A 119 8.45 -6.68 -11.19
CA GLY A 119 8.33 -5.33 -11.72
C GLY A 119 9.68 -4.65 -11.95
N ALA A 120 10.60 -4.76 -10.99
CA ALA A 120 11.96 -4.23 -11.11
C ALA A 120 12.74 -4.88 -12.27
N ALA A 121 12.62 -6.20 -12.46
CA ALA A 121 13.27 -6.91 -13.55
C ALA A 121 12.76 -6.46 -14.93
N VAL A 122 11.45 -6.22 -15.08
CA VAL A 122 10.85 -5.69 -16.31
C VAL A 122 11.35 -4.27 -16.60
N ALA A 123 11.33 -3.39 -15.60
CA ALA A 123 11.79 -2.01 -15.76
C ALA A 123 13.29 -1.94 -16.12
N ALA A 124 14.11 -2.81 -15.55
CA ALA A 124 15.55 -2.87 -15.77
C ALA A 124 15.99 -3.72 -16.98
N ASN A 125 15.06 -4.33 -17.72
CA ASN A 125 15.35 -5.27 -18.81
C ASN A 125 16.22 -6.48 -18.39
N CYS A 126 16.11 -6.94 -17.15
CA CYS A 126 16.90 -8.08 -16.66
C CYS A 126 16.16 -9.40 -16.93
N GLU A 127 16.34 -9.99 -18.10
CA GLU A 127 15.77 -11.30 -18.46
C GLU A 127 16.08 -12.41 -17.42
N PRO A 128 17.33 -12.64 -16.97
CA PRO A 128 17.60 -13.69 -16.00
C PRO A 128 16.90 -13.45 -14.65
N CYS A 129 16.83 -12.18 -14.21
CA CYS A 129 16.09 -11.81 -12.99
C CYS A 129 14.59 -12.12 -13.16
N LEU A 130 14.00 -11.76 -14.31
CA LEU A 130 12.59 -11.98 -14.57
C LEU A 130 12.25 -13.48 -14.54
N ARG A 131 13.07 -14.32 -15.16
CA ARG A 131 12.89 -15.79 -15.13
C ARG A 131 12.95 -16.35 -13.71
N TYR A 132 13.91 -15.89 -12.91
CA TYR A 132 14.08 -16.32 -11.53
C TYR A 132 12.87 -15.92 -10.68
N HIS A 133 12.50 -14.64 -10.67
CA HIS A 133 11.47 -14.12 -9.79
C HIS A 133 10.07 -14.59 -10.17
N VAL A 134 9.78 -14.83 -11.46
CA VAL A 134 8.52 -15.47 -11.89
C VAL A 134 8.42 -16.91 -11.37
N ARG A 135 9.53 -17.66 -11.32
CA ARG A 135 9.53 -19.01 -10.74
C ARG A 135 9.30 -18.96 -9.24
N ALA A 136 10.05 -18.13 -8.52
CA ALA A 136 9.92 -17.96 -7.08
C ALA A 136 8.50 -17.50 -6.67
N ALA A 137 7.90 -16.57 -7.42
CA ALA A 137 6.51 -16.15 -7.21
C ALA A 137 5.51 -17.31 -7.35
N LYS A 138 5.68 -18.17 -8.36
CA LYS A 138 4.83 -19.35 -8.56
C LYS A 138 4.96 -20.36 -7.43
N GLU A 139 6.17 -20.59 -6.93
CA GLU A 139 6.44 -21.47 -5.77
C GLU A 139 5.76 -20.96 -4.50
N LEU A 140 5.58 -19.63 -4.38
CA LEU A 140 4.85 -18.99 -3.29
C LEU A 140 3.33 -18.90 -3.54
N GLY A 141 2.81 -19.47 -4.63
CA GLY A 141 1.38 -19.50 -4.94
C GLY A 141 0.81 -18.20 -5.51
N VAL A 142 1.65 -17.27 -5.96
CA VAL A 142 1.19 -16.02 -6.60
C VAL A 142 0.51 -16.35 -7.93
N SER A 143 -0.68 -15.78 -8.14
CA SER A 143 -1.48 -16.06 -9.33
C SER A 143 -0.87 -15.41 -10.59
N THR A 144 -1.09 -16.02 -11.76
CA THR A 144 -0.69 -15.42 -13.04
C THR A 144 -1.28 -14.03 -13.27
N PRO A 145 -2.56 -13.74 -12.94
CA PRO A 145 -3.11 -12.39 -13.00
C PRO A 145 -2.37 -11.36 -12.13
N ASP A 146 -1.96 -11.73 -10.90
CA ASP A 146 -1.22 -10.81 -10.02
C ASP A 146 0.17 -10.49 -10.59
N MET A 147 0.87 -11.52 -11.08
CA MET A 147 2.16 -11.33 -11.77
C MET A 147 2.01 -10.47 -13.03
N ALA A 148 0.98 -10.70 -13.83
CA ALA A 148 0.70 -9.92 -15.04
C ALA A 148 0.43 -8.44 -14.70
N SER A 149 -0.29 -8.17 -13.61
CA SER A 149 -0.55 -6.82 -13.12
C SER A 149 0.76 -6.09 -12.75
N ALA A 150 1.69 -6.79 -12.09
CA ALA A 150 3.01 -6.22 -11.77
C ALA A 150 3.83 -5.92 -13.04
N VAL A 151 3.78 -6.79 -14.05
CA VAL A 151 4.44 -6.59 -15.35
C VAL A 151 3.86 -5.40 -16.10
N GLU A 152 2.53 -5.29 -16.18
CA GLU A 152 1.85 -4.18 -16.88
C GLU A 152 2.20 -2.83 -16.25
N MET A 153 2.20 -2.76 -14.92
CA MET A 153 2.58 -1.55 -14.18
C MET A 153 4.03 -1.15 -14.48
N ALA A 154 4.96 -2.11 -14.47
CA ALA A 154 6.37 -1.87 -14.75
C ALA A 154 6.62 -1.45 -16.21
N ALA A 155 5.89 -2.03 -17.17
CA ALA A 155 5.96 -1.65 -18.58
C ALA A 155 5.61 -0.17 -18.78
N LYS A 156 4.55 0.32 -18.14
CA LYS A 156 4.17 1.75 -18.19
C LYS A 156 5.27 2.67 -17.64
N VAL A 157 5.89 2.28 -16.52
CA VAL A 157 7.00 3.06 -15.91
C VAL A 157 8.21 3.15 -16.86
N LYS A 158 8.47 2.10 -17.64
CA LYS A 158 9.54 2.07 -18.64
C LYS A 158 9.18 2.85 -19.91
N ASP A 159 7.96 2.69 -20.41
CA ASP A 159 7.56 3.20 -21.72
C ASP A 159 7.44 4.73 -21.75
N VAL A 160 6.94 5.36 -20.68
CA VAL A 160 6.77 6.82 -20.62
C VAL A 160 8.08 7.59 -20.88
N PRO A 161 9.18 7.36 -20.13
CA PRO A 161 10.44 8.05 -20.40
C PRO A 161 11.04 7.66 -21.76
N HIS A 162 10.90 6.41 -22.18
CA HIS A 162 11.37 5.97 -23.51
C HIS A 162 10.70 6.76 -24.64
N GLN A 163 9.37 6.90 -24.58
CA GLN A 163 8.61 7.68 -25.55
C GLN A 163 9.00 9.17 -25.53
N ALA A 164 9.30 9.73 -24.35
CA ALA A 164 9.78 11.10 -24.24
C ALA A 164 11.13 11.31 -24.96
N ILE A 165 12.06 10.37 -24.79
CA ILE A 165 13.36 10.40 -25.49
C ILE A 165 13.18 10.25 -26.99
N LEU A 166 12.33 9.33 -27.46
CA LEU A 166 12.08 9.17 -28.90
C LEU A 166 11.47 10.42 -29.53
N LYS A 167 10.54 11.10 -28.85
CA LYS A 167 9.98 12.38 -29.31
C LYS A 167 11.04 13.48 -29.39
N LEU A 168 11.94 13.55 -28.40
CA LEU A 168 13.06 14.49 -28.43
C LEU A 168 14.02 14.17 -29.58
N ALA A 169 14.39 12.90 -29.74
CA ALA A 169 15.26 12.45 -30.82
C ALA A 169 14.67 12.81 -32.18
N ALA A 170 13.38 12.53 -32.40
CA ALA A 170 12.68 12.87 -33.64
C ALA A 170 12.75 14.37 -33.94
N ARG A 171 12.50 15.24 -32.95
CA ARG A 171 12.62 16.69 -33.10
C ARG A 171 14.03 17.10 -33.54
N LEU A 172 15.04 16.63 -32.82
CA LEU A 172 16.44 16.98 -33.11
C LEU A 172 16.93 16.44 -34.45
N THR A 173 16.44 15.28 -34.90
CA THR A 173 16.82 14.70 -36.19
C THR A 173 16.08 15.32 -37.37
N LEU A 174 14.88 15.88 -37.16
CA LEU A 174 14.07 16.50 -38.22
C LEU A 174 14.33 18.01 -38.36
N GLU A 175 14.66 18.72 -37.27
CA GLU A 175 15.06 20.15 -37.32
C GLU A 175 16.33 20.38 -38.17
N ASN A 176 17.18 19.37 -38.34
CA ASN A 176 18.36 19.43 -39.21
C ASN A 176 18.06 19.28 -40.71
N ALA A 177 16.81 18.96 -41.09
CA ALA A 177 16.42 18.80 -42.50
C ALA A 177 15.89 20.10 -43.13
N GLU A 178 15.36 21.03 -42.33
CA GLU A 178 14.79 22.30 -42.84
C GLU A 178 15.85 23.39 -43.09
N THR A 179 17.06 23.26 -42.54
CA THR A 179 18.17 24.20 -42.77
C THR A 179 19.04 23.87 -44.01
N ALA A 180 18.75 22.78 -44.73
CA ALA A 180 19.57 22.29 -45.85
C ALA A 180 18.94 22.49 -47.25
N SER A 181 18.00 23.43 -47.39
CA SER A 181 17.29 23.71 -48.64
C SER A 181 17.38 25.19 -49.04
N GLU A 182 18.55 25.64 -49.50
CA GLU A 182 18.64 26.71 -50.50
C GLU A 182 19.55 26.26 -51.66
N PRO A 183 19.01 26.01 -52.86
CA PRO A 183 19.83 25.77 -54.04
C PRO A 183 20.37 27.09 -54.59
N GLY A 184 21.69 27.19 -54.67
CA GLY A 184 22.42 28.32 -55.24
C GLY A 184 22.02 28.62 -56.69
N LYS A 185 21.77 29.90 -56.97
CA LYS A 185 21.80 30.45 -58.33
C LYS A 185 23.26 30.66 -58.74
N VAL A 186 23.74 29.82 -59.65
CA VAL A 186 24.99 30.04 -60.39
C VAL A 186 24.72 31.07 -61.50
N GLN A 187 25.59 32.08 -61.58
CA GLN A 187 25.58 33.15 -62.56
C GLN A 187 25.83 32.65 -64.00
N ALA A 188 25.17 33.27 -64.96
CA ALA A 188 25.54 33.25 -66.38
C ALA A 188 25.94 34.68 -66.80
N GLY A 189 26.99 34.78 -67.62
CA GLY A 189 27.83 35.97 -67.81
C GLY A 189 27.33 37.08 -68.75
N ASP A 190 28.24 38.04 -68.89
CA ASP A 190 28.20 39.38 -69.49
C ASP A 190 27.48 39.60 -70.83
N ALA A 191 26.90 40.82 -70.98
CA ALA A 191 27.17 41.74 -72.10
C ALA A 191 26.75 43.20 -71.75
N PRO A 192 27.29 44.24 -72.43
CA PRO A 192 27.76 45.48 -71.80
C PRO A 192 26.78 46.68 -71.85
N SER A 193 27.08 47.69 -71.01
CA SER A 193 26.45 49.03 -71.05
C SER A 193 26.73 49.79 -72.36
N PRO A 194 25.84 50.74 -72.74
CA PRO A 194 26.27 52.15 -72.71
C PRO A 194 25.16 53.12 -72.22
N VAL A 195 25.48 54.04 -71.30
CA VAL A 195 25.81 55.49 -71.48
C VAL A 195 24.60 56.44 -71.59
N SER A 196 24.73 57.57 -70.90
CA SER A 196 23.91 58.82 -70.88
C SER A 196 22.75 58.80 -69.90
N GLY A 197 22.63 59.70 -68.92
CA GLY A 197 23.31 60.95 -68.58
C GLY A 197 22.46 61.62 -67.48
N PRO A 198 23.00 62.58 -66.72
CA PRO A 198 22.30 63.09 -65.54
C PRO A 198 21.27 64.15 -65.93
N LYS A 199 20.23 64.33 -65.11
CA LYS A 199 19.73 65.65 -64.72
C LYS A 199 18.63 65.55 -63.65
N LEU A 200 19.01 66.07 -62.48
CA LEU A 200 18.25 66.88 -61.50
C LEU A 200 16.93 66.32 -60.97
#